data_AF-A0A2H6NGV4-F1
#
_entry.id   AF-A0A2H6NGV4-F1
#
_cell.length_a   1.000
_cell.length_b   1.000
_cell.length_c   1.000
_cell.angle_alpha   90.00
_cell.angle_beta   90.00
_cell.angle_gamma   90.00
#
_symmetry.space_group_name_H-M   'P 1'
#
loop_
_entity.id
_entity.type
_entity.pdbx_description
1 polymer ?
#
loop_
_entity_poly.entity_id
_entity_poly.type
_entity_poly.pdbx_seq_one_letter_code
_entity_poly.pdbx_strand_id
1 'polypeptide(L)'
;IYSLGQPLEKLNHFFEGVEARVAQGVREEEVSYQLAFSKQELRKVIKEYPGKEVKKGLDNLYRKVDKHLCEEENLLQVVWHSMQDEFIRQYKHFEGLIARCYPGSGITMEFTIQDILDYFSSIAQSH
;
A
#
# COMPACT_ATOMS: atom_id res chain seq x y z
N ILE A 1 -16.55 8.95 -4.73
CA ILE A 1 -15.55 9.28 -3.68
C ILE A 1 -14.23 8.68 -4.16
N TYR A 2 -13.58 9.35 -5.11
CA TYR A 2 -12.32 8.92 -5.70
C TYR A 2 -11.29 10.04 -5.46
N SER A 3 -10.04 9.64 -5.23
CA SER A 3 -8.80 10.44 -5.21
C SER A 3 -8.47 11.35 -4.01
N LEU A 4 -8.47 10.79 -2.79
CA LEU A 4 -7.37 11.10 -1.87
C LEU A 4 -6.15 10.34 -2.39
N GLY A 5 -5.23 11.05 -3.05
CA GLY A 5 -4.05 10.48 -3.73
C GLY A 5 -3.48 9.28 -2.99
N GLN A 6 -3.68 8.09 -3.56
CA GLN A 6 -3.40 6.84 -2.89
C GLN A 6 -1.88 6.64 -2.88
N PRO A 7 -1.22 6.53 -1.71
CA PRO A 7 0.24 6.42 -1.63
C PRO A 7 0.81 5.20 -2.40
N LEU A 8 -0.04 4.24 -2.76
CA LEU A 8 0.29 2.96 -3.40
C LEU A 8 -0.56 2.69 -4.67
N GLU A 9 -1.02 3.70 -5.40
CA GLU A 9 -1.99 3.55 -6.51
C GLU A 9 -1.63 2.47 -7.56
N LYS A 10 -0.40 2.46 -8.09
CA LYS A 10 0.01 1.46 -9.09
C LYS A 10 0.15 0.07 -8.49
N LEU A 11 0.53 -0.01 -7.21
CA LEU A 11 0.62 -1.26 -6.48
C LEU A 11 -0.78 -1.84 -6.26
N ASN A 12 -1.76 -1.00 -5.87
CA ASN A 12 -3.19 -1.36 -5.81
C ASN A 12 -3.63 -1.94 -7.14
N HIS A 13 -3.42 -1.19 -8.23
CA HIS A 13 -3.86 -1.61 -9.56
C HIS A 13 -3.23 -2.94 -10.00
N PHE A 14 -1.94 -3.15 -9.70
CA PHE A 14 -1.27 -4.41 -9.99
C PHE A 14 -1.93 -5.59 -9.26
N PHE A 15 -2.17 -5.45 -7.95
CA PHE A 15 -2.74 -6.51 -7.14
C PHE A 15 -4.23 -6.74 -7.39
N GLU A 16 -5.01 -5.70 -7.70
CA GLU A 16 -6.38 -5.84 -8.22
C GLU A 16 -6.40 -6.71 -9.50
N GLY A 17 -5.42 -6.51 -10.38
CA GLY A 17 -5.25 -7.33 -11.57
C GLY A 17 -4.87 -8.78 -11.26
N VAL A 18 -4.02 -9.02 -10.26
CA VAL A 18 -3.69 -10.37 -9.76
C VAL A 18 -4.94 -11.06 -9.22
N GLU A 19 -5.70 -10.40 -8.35
CA GLU A 19 -6.93 -10.93 -7.77
C GLU A 19 -7.98 -11.22 -8.83
N ALA A 20 -8.12 -10.33 -9.83
CA ALA A 20 -9.02 -10.55 -10.96
C ALA A 20 -8.68 -11.82 -11.75
N ARG A 21 -7.38 -12.15 -11.91
CA ARG A 21 -6.97 -13.39 -12.57
C ARG A 21 -7.29 -14.62 -11.73
N VAL A 22 -7.04 -14.55 -10.43
CA VAL A 22 -7.40 -15.64 -9.50
C VAL A 22 -8.92 -15.86 -9.51
N ALA A 23 -9.72 -14.79 -9.49
CA ALA A 23 -11.18 -14.86 -9.57
C ALA A 23 -11.68 -15.44 -10.91
N GLN A 24 -10.91 -15.30 -11.99
CA GLN A 24 -11.19 -15.92 -13.30
C GLN A 24 -10.76 -17.40 -13.38
N GLY A 25 -10.26 -17.99 -12.29
CA GLY A 25 -9.89 -19.40 -12.21
C GLY A 25 -8.42 -19.70 -12.49
N VAL A 26 -7.56 -18.68 -12.62
CA VAL A 26 -6.10 -18.89 -12.65
C VAL A 26 -5.66 -19.35 -11.25
N ARG A 27 -4.92 -20.46 -11.16
CA ARG A 27 -4.39 -20.92 -9.87
C ARG A 27 -3.37 -19.91 -9.35
N GLU A 28 -3.33 -19.71 -8.02
CA GLU A 28 -2.47 -18.70 -7.41
C GLU A 28 -1.00 -18.89 -7.83
N GLU A 29 -0.49 -20.12 -7.81
CA GLU A 29 0.87 -20.45 -8.21
C GLU A 29 1.17 -20.19 -9.70
N GLU A 30 0.14 -20.11 -10.55
CA GLU A 30 0.26 -19.88 -11.98
C GLU A 30 0.22 -18.41 -12.38
N VAL A 31 -0.19 -17.51 -11.47
CA VAL A 31 -0.24 -16.06 -11.73
C VAL A 31 1.11 -15.55 -12.24
N SER A 32 2.20 -16.04 -11.67
CA SER A 32 3.55 -15.60 -12.03
C SER A 32 3.97 -15.91 -13.48
N TYR A 33 3.23 -16.77 -14.18
CA TYR A 33 3.42 -17.07 -15.61
C TYR A 33 2.62 -16.14 -16.53
N GLN A 34 1.67 -15.37 -16.00
CA GLN A 34 0.93 -14.36 -16.76
C GLN A 34 1.85 -13.17 -17.05
N LEU A 35 2.04 -12.83 -18.33
CA LEU A 35 3.02 -11.80 -18.74
C LEU A 35 2.83 -10.46 -17.99
N ALA A 36 1.59 -10.00 -17.87
CA ALA A 36 1.23 -8.76 -17.19
C ALA A 36 1.42 -8.79 -15.66
N PHE A 37 1.51 -9.99 -15.08
CA PHE A 37 1.65 -10.20 -13.63
C PHE A 37 2.86 -11.07 -13.31
N SER A 38 3.89 -11.02 -14.15
CA SER A 38 5.09 -11.84 -13.97
C SER A 38 5.90 -11.38 -12.75
N LYS A 39 6.84 -12.24 -12.29
CA LYS A 39 7.81 -11.86 -11.24
C LYS A 39 8.60 -10.59 -11.58
N GLN A 40 8.85 -10.36 -12.88
CA GLN A 40 9.55 -9.17 -13.33
C GLN A 40 8.69 -7.91 -13.17
N GLU A 41 7.41 -7.96 -13.56
CA GLU A 41 6.49 -6.84 -13.42
C GLU A 41 6.22 -6.52 -11.95
N LEU A 42 6.06 -7.54 -11.10
CA LEU A 42 5.96 -7.36 -9.65
C LEU A 42 7.17 -6.59 -9.07
N ARG A 43 8.40 -6.99 -9.45
CA ARG A 43 9.61 -6.27 -9.02
C ARG A 43 9.66 -4.83 -9.52
N LYS A 44 9.16 -4.56 -10.73
CA LYS A 44 9.13 -3.20 -11.27
C LYS A 44 8.19 -2.32 -10.47
N VAL A 45 6.95 -2.76 -10.24
CA VAL A 45 5.97 -1.96 -9.50
C VAL A 45 6.39 -1.71 -8.06
N ILE A 46 6.95 -2.72 -7.36
CA ILE A 46 7.44 -2.56 -5.97
C ILE A 46 8.56 -1.50 -5.90
N LYS A 47 9.48 -1.48 -6.87
CA LYS A 47 10.59 -0.51 -6.92
C LYS A 47 10.15 0.94 -7.08
N GLU A 48 8.93 1.19 -7.53
CA GLU A 48 8.38 2.55 -7.60
C GLU A 48 8.00 3.11 -6.23
N TYR A 49 7.95 2.26 -5.20
CA TYR A 49 7.53 2.61 -3.84
C TYR A 49 8.62 2.33 -2.80
N PRO A 50 9.82 2.93 -2.91
CA PRO A 50 10.76 2.91 -1.81
C PRO A 50 10.15 3.64 -0.60
N GLY A 51 10.53 3.24 0.61
CA GLY A 51 9.96 3.79 1.85
C GLY A 51 9.92 5.33 1.92
N LYS A 52 10.90 6.01 1.32
CA LYS A 52 10.92 7.48 1.20
C LYS A 52 9.74 8.05 0.41
N GLU A 53 9.41 7.46 -0.74
CA GLU A 53 8.28 7.93 -1.56
C GLU A 53 6.95 7.59 -0.89
N VAL A 54 6.86 6.45 -0.20
CA VAL A 54 5.68 6.08 0.60
C VAL A 54 5.46 7.09 1.73
N LYS A 55 6.50 7.41 2.51
CA LYS A 55 6.42 8.41 3.59
C LYS A 55 6.01 9.78 3.05
N LYS A 56 6.56 10.21 1.91
CA LYS A 56 6.17 11.47 1.25
C LYS A 56 4.71 11.47 0.80
N GLY A 57 4.20 10.35 0.29
CA GLY A 57 2.79 10.18 -0.04
C GLY A 57 1.89 10.33 1.19
N LEU A 58 2.26 9.69 2.29
CA LEU A 58 1.55 9.78 3.58
C LEU A 58 1.56 11.20 4.16
N ASP A 59 2.70 11.90 4.11
CA ASP A 59 2.82 13.29 4.59
C ASP A 59 1.87 14.24 3.82
N ASN A 60 1.82 14.10 2.49
CA ASN A 60 0.87 14.85 1.66
C ASN A 60 -0.59 14.52 1.98
N LEU A 61 -0.87 13.26 2.31
CA LEU A 61 -2.20 12.81 2.69
C LEU A 61 -2.61 13.39 4.04
N TYR A 62 -1.72 13.39 5.03
CA TYR A 62 -1.93 14.04 6.34
C TYR A 62 -2.33 15.50 6.17
N ARG A 63 -1.54 16.29 5.44
CA ARG A 63 -1.82 17.71 5.20
C ARG A 63 -3.14 17.96 4.48
N LYS A 64 -3.58 17.03 3.63
CA LYS A 64 -4.89 17.12 2.99
C LYS A 64 -5.99 16.88 4.02
N VAL A 65 -5.88 15.84 4.83
CA VAL A 65 -6.86 15.51 5.87
C VAL A 65 -6.97 16.65 6.87
N ASP A 66 -5.85 17.13 7.40
CA ASP A 66 -5.77 18.28 8.32
C ASP A 66 -6.55 19.50 7.80
N LYS A 67 -6.29 19.91 6.55
CA LYS A 67 -7.00 21.03 5.91
C LYS A 67 -8.51 20.85 5.76
N HIS A 68 -9.01 19.62 5.69
CA HIS A 68 -10.46 19.35 5.54
C HIS A 68 -11.16 19.18 6.89
N LEU A 69 -10.42 19.07 8.00
CA LEU A 69 -10.95 18.80 9.34
C LEU A 69 -10.88 20.03 10.27
N CYS A 70 -10.67 21.24 9.73
CA CYS A 70 -10.36 22.49 10.45
C CYS A 70 -11.32 22.94 11.57
N GLU A 71 -12.43 22.26 11.84
CA GLU A 71 -13.45 22.68 12.82
C GLU A 71 -13.69 21.68 13.96
N GLU A 72 -13.12 20.46 13.91
CA GLU A 72 -13.35 19.43 14.93
C GLU A 72 -12.07 19.06 15.69
N GLU A 73 -11.95 19.54 16.94
CA GLU A 73 -10.86 19.15 17.84
C GLU A 73 -10.83 17.62 18.02
N ASN A 74 -9.63 17.02 17.90
CA ASN A 74 -9.33 15.58 18.01
C ASN A 74 -9.79 14.67 16.87
N LEU A 75 -10.58 15.14 15.88
CA LEU A 75 -10.99 14.29 14.75
C LEU A 75 -9.80 13.86 13.89
N LEU A 76 -8.80 14.74 13.70
CA LEU A 76 -7.60 14.45 12.91
C LEU A 76 -6.83 13.23 13.43
N GLN A 77 -6.63 13.13 14.75
CA GLN A 77 -5.91 12.01 15.35
C GLN A 77 -6.66 10.69 15.16
N VAL A 78 -7.99 10.69 15.32
CA VAL A 78 -8.84 9.52 15.13
C VAL A 78 -8.82 9.05 13.67
N VAL A 79 -8.95 10.00 12.74
CA VAL A 79 -8.87 9.71 11.29
C VAL A 79 -7.49 9.19 10.94
N TRP A 80 -6.42 9.81 11.43
CA TRP A 80 -5.06 9.39 11.14
C TRP A 80 -4.74 7.98 11.65
N HIS A 81 -5.21 7.65 12.86
CA HIS A 81 -5.08 6.29 13.39
C HIS A 81 -5.84 5.26 12.55
N SER A 82 -7.08 5.59 12.14
CA SER A 82 -7.88 4.72 11.27
C SER A 82 -7.20 4.49 9.90
N MET A 83 -6.56 5.53 9.37
CA MET A 83 -5.78 5.44 8.13
C MET A 83 -4.52 4.60 8.28
N GLN A 84 -3.86 4.64 9.44
CA GLN A 84 -2.73 3.76 9.76
C GLN A 84 -3.16 2.30 9.73
N ASP A 85 -4.27 1.97 10.40
CA ASP A 85 -4.78 0.61 10.47
C ASP A 85 -5.16 0.07 9.09
N GLU A 86 -5.83 0.89 8.27
CA GLU A 86 -6.18 0.51 6.90
C GLU A 86 -4.93 0.33 6.02
N PHE A 87 -3.91 1.18 6.18
CA PHE A 87 -2.65 1.05 5.45
C PHE A 87 -1.90 -0.24 5.83
N ILE A 88 -1.88 -0.61 7.12
CA ILE A 88 -1.31 -1.86 7.59
C ILE A 88 -2.10 -3.06 7.07
N ARG A 89 -3.44 -2.98 7.06
CA ARG A 89 -4.30 -4.02 6.48
C ARG A 89 -4.01 -4.23 5.00
N GLN A 90 -3.90 -3.14 4.24
CA GLN A 90 -3.55 -3.17 2.82
C GLN A 90 -2.15 -3.76 2.59
N TYR A 91 -1.15 -3.35 3.37
CA TYR A 91 0.20 -3.93 3.31
C TYR A 91 0.20 -5.44 3.53
N LYS A 92 -0.48 -5.91 4.59
CA LYS A 92 -0.60 -7.35 4.89
C LYS A 92 -1.30 -8.12 3.76
N HIS A 93 -2.29 -7.48 3.13
CA HIS A 93 -2.98 -8.06 2.00
C HIS A 93 -2.04 -8.25 0.79
N PHE A 94 -1.20 -7.26 0.47
CA PHE A 94 -0.17 -7.39 -0.56
C PHE A 94 0.86 -8.45 -0.27
N GLU A 95 1.43 -8.47 0.94
CA GLU A 95 2.37 -9.53 1.34
C GLU A 95 1.71 -10.92 1.25
N GLY A 96 0.43 -11.04 1.61
CA GLY A 96 -0.33 -12.29 1.44
C GLY A 96 -0.55 -12.70 -0.01
N LEU A 97 -0.76 -11.75 -0.93
CA LEU A 97 -0.81 -12.03 -2.38
C LEU A 97 0.55 -12.40 -2.93
N ILE A 98 1.62 -11.72 -2.51
CA ILE A 98 3.00 -12.05 -2.90
C ILE A 98 3.34 -13.49 -2.48
N ALA A 99 3.05 -13.86 -1.24
CA ALA A 99 3.34 -15.19 -0.70
C ALA A 99 2.63 -16.31 -1.47
N ARG A 100 1.34 -16.11 -1.81
CA ARG A 100 0.52 -17.11 -2.52
C ARG A 100 0.81 -17.16 -4.02
N CYS A 101 0.92 -16.00 -4.67
CA CYS A 101 0.98 -15.91 -6.13
C CYS A 101 2.42 -15.94 -6.69
N TYR A 102 3.43 -15.71 -5.84
CA TYR A 102 4.84 -15.65 -6.23
C TYR A 102 5.74 -16.48 -5.31
N PRO A 103 5.41 -17.76 -5.06
CA PRO A 103 6.17 -18.60 -4.14
C PRO A 103 7.63 -18.78 -4.59
N GLY A 104 8.54 -18.80 -3.63
CA GLY A 104 9.98 -18.96 -3.86
C GLY A 104 10.64 -17.83 -4.65
N SER A 105 9.94 -16.70 -4.89
CA SER A 105 10.49 -15.57 -5.65
C SER A 105 11.49 -14.73 -4.85
N GLY A 106 11.41 -14.78 -3.51
CA GLY A 106 12.16 -13.90 -2.62
C GLY A 106 11.79 -12.41 -2.79
N ILE A 107 10.64 -12.12 -3.41
CA ILE A 107 10.13 -10.75 -3.55
C ILE A 107 9.34 -10.41 -2.29
N THR A 108 9.58 -9.22 -1.75
CA THR A 108 8.89 -8.63 -0.59
C THR A 108 8.76 -7.13 -0.83
N MET A 109 7.91 -6.46 -0.07
CA MET A 109 7.84 -5.00 -0.07
C MET A 109 9.17 -4.35 0.41
N GLU A 110 9.49 -3.16 -0.11
CA GLU A 110 10.73 -2.41 0.22
C GLU A 110 10.68 -1.70 1.59
N PHE A 111 9.60 -1.88 2.34
CA PHE A 111 9.37 -1.33 3.67
C PHE A 111 8.58 -2.32 4.51
N THR A 112 8.66 -2.17 5.83
CA THR A 112 8.04 -3.06 6.81
C THR A 112 6.85 -2.42 7.51
N ILE A 113 6.12 -3.20 8.30
CA ILE A 113 5.09 -2.66 9.21
C ILE A 113 5.71 -1.69 10.23
N GLN A 114 6.93 -1.95 10.70
CA GLN A 114 7.60 -1.03 11.63
C GLN A 114 7.87 0.31 10.96
N ASP A 115 8.35 0.31 9.71
CA ASP A 115 8.52 1.53 8.93
C ASP A 115 7.21 2.31 8.79
N ILE A 116 6.09 1.61 8.52
CA ILE A 116 4.76 2.25 8.44
C ILE A 116 4.43 2.96 9.76
N LEU A 117 4.58 2.27 10.90
CA LEU A 117 4.32 2.84 12.23
C LEU A 117 5.19 4.08 12.46
N ASP A 118 6.48 4.01 12.10
CA ASP A 118 7.42 5.11 12.24
C ASP A 118 7.06 6.29 11.33
N TYR A 119 6.56 6.03 10.11
CA TYR A 119 6.10 7.07 9.19
C TYR A 119 4.89 7.80 9.75
N PHE A 120 3.84 7.08 10.14
CA PHE A 120 2.62 7.67 10.69
C PHE A 120 2.88 8.46 11.98
N SER A 121 3.69 7.91 12.88
CA SER A 121 4.09 8.56 14.13
C SER A 121 4.89 9.84 13.87
N SER A 122 5.93 9.76 13.03
CA SER A 122 6.78 10.93 12.74
C SER A 122 6.05 12.05 11.99
N ILE A 123 5.11 11.72 11.11
CA ILE A 123 4.27 12.71 10.41
C ILE A 123 3.38 13.43 11.41
N ALA A 124 2.68 12.70 12.30
CA ALA A 124 1.80 13.28 13.31
C ALA A 124 2.56 14.16 14.33
N GLN A 125 3.84 13.85 14.61
CA GLN A 125 4.68 14.67 15.50
C GLN A 125 5.25 15.92 14.82
N SER A 126 5.28 15.96 13.49
CA SER A 126 5.87 17.06 12.71
C SER A 126 4.86 18.17 12.37
N HIS A 127 3.60 18.02 12.78
CA HIS A 127 2.48 18.90 12.50
C HIS A 127 1.74 19.24 13.78
#